data_AF-A0A6N4WAF8-F1
#
_entry.id   AF-A0A6N4WAF8-F1
#
_cell.length_a   1.000
_cell.length_b   1.000
_cell.length_c   1.000
_cell.angle_alpha   90.00
_cell.angle_beta   90.00
_cell.angle_gamma   90.00
#
_symmetry.space_group_name_H-M   'P 1'
#
loop_
_entity.id
_entity.type
_entity.pdbx_description
1 polymer ?
#
loop_
_entity_poly.entity_id
_entity_poly.type
_entity_poly.pdbx_seq_one_letter_code
_entity_poly.pdbx_strand_id
1 'polypeptide(L)'
;MSELSARQRLDTPRTSRRLAFNVDPEAVGRFSESIARFLGTGRYLAWQTIIVIVWIALNLFAVQWRWDPYPFILLNLAFSTQAAYAAPLILLAQNRQENRDKVALEEDRRRAQQTKADTEFLARELAALRLAVGEVATRDYLRRELEEIRELLEAAQADNGGKVKKDKAKKARPVIEPEDEESGS
;
A
#
# COMPACT_ATOMS: atom_id res chain seq x y z
N MET A 1 -26.52 -53.12 18.24
CA MET A 1 -26.29 -52.44 16.95
C MET A 1 -27.11 -51.17 16.97
N SER A 2 -26.43 -50.05 17.22
CA SER A 2 -26.99 -48.73 17.43
C SER A 2 -27.31 -48.06 16.09
N GLU A 3 -28.52 -47.51 15.99
CA GLU A 3 -29.00 -46.76 14.83
C GLU A 3 -28.16 -45.50 14.60
N LEU A 4 -27.59 -45.38 13.40
CA LEU A 4 -26.77 -44.26 12.93
C LEU A 4 -27.43 -43.50 11.77
N SER A 5 -28.77 -43.42 11.71
CA SER A 5 -29.49 -42.84 10.56
C SER A 5 -30.17 -41.49 10.81
N ALA A 6 -29.67 -40.67 11.75
CA ALA A 6 -30.26 -39.36 12.05
C ALA A 6 -29.27 -38.19 11.98
N ARG A 7 -28.43 -38.14 10.95
CA ARG A 7 -27.66 -36.93 10.60
C ARG A 7 -27.87 -36.55 9.13
N GLN A 8 -29.15 -36.35 8.80
CA GLN A 8 -29.56 -35.72 7.56
C GLN A 8 -29.12 -34.26 7.62
N ARG A 9 -28.01 -33.99 6.92
CA ARG A 9 -27.39 -32.66 6.79
C ARG A 9 -28.43 -31.66 6.30
N LEU A 10 -28.79 -30.72 7.17
CA LEU A 10 -29.77 -29.67 6.93
C LEU A 10 -29.13 -28.31 6.56
N ASP A 11 -27.88 -28.32 6.08
CA ASP A 11 -27.07 -27.09 5.90
C ASP A 11 -26.83 -26.69 4.44
N THR A 12 -27.53 -27.28 3.47
CA THR A 12 -27.43 -26.82 2.08
C THR A 12 -28.62 -25.91 1.78
N PRO A 13 -28.47 -24.58 1.79
CA PRO A 13 -29.55 -23.71 1.34
C PRO A 13 -29.88 -24.08 -0.10
N ARG A 14 -31.08 -24.59 -0.32
CA ARG A 14 -31.64 -24.81 -1.65
C ARG A 14 -31.74 -23.43 -2.30
N THR A 15 -30.75 -23.10 -3.11
CA THR A 15 -30.76 -21.87 -3.91
C THR A 15 -31.95 -21.97 -4.84
N SER A 16 -33.02 -21.25 -4.49
CA SER A 16 -34.15 -21.00 -5.38
C SER A 16 -33.58 -20.58 -6.73
N ARG A 17 -33.99 -21.30 -7.78
CA ARG A 17 -33.63 -21.05 -9.18
C ARG A 17 -34.15 -19.66 -9.55
N ARG A 18 -33.41 -18.61 -9.15
CA ARG A 18 -33.57 -17.27 -9.71
C ARG A 18 -33.31 -17.44 -11.20
N LEU A 19 -34.26 -16.98 -12.01
CA LEU A 19 -34.08 -16.81 -13.44
C LEU A 19 -32.90 -15.84 -13.61
N ALA A 20 -31.69 -16.37 -13.65
CA ALA A 20 -30.50 -15.59 -13.89
C ALA A 20 -30.55 -15.23 -15.36
N PHE A 21 -31.06 -14.04 -15.66
CA PHE A 21 -30.67 -13.35 -16.88
C PHE A 21 -29.15 -13.28 -16.85
N ASN A 22 -28.50 -14.22 -17.54
CA ASN A 22 -27.05 -14.31 -17.60
C ASN A 22 -26.57 -13.24 -18.57
N VAL A 23 -26.67 -11.99 -18.11
CA VAL A 23 -26.17 -10.84 -18.84
C VAL A 23 -24.66 -10.92 -18.72
N ASP A 24 -24.00 -11.19 -19.86
CA ASP A 24 -22.56 -11.35 -19.94
C ASP A 24 -21.87 -10.06 -19.42
N PRO A 25 -21.23 -10.11 -18.23
CA PRO A 25 -20.69 -8.93 -17.57
C PRO A 25 -19.62 -8.24 -18.40
N GLU A 26 -18.96 -8.96 -19.30
CA GLU A 26 -17.89 -8.44 -20.15
C GLU A 26 -18.43 -7.69 -21.39
N ALA A 27 -19.58 -8.14 -21.92
CA ALA A 27 -20.30 -7.41 -22.97
C ALA A 27 -20.85 -6.07 -22.44
N VAL A 28 -21.40 -6.08 -21.23
CA VAL A 28 -21.88 -4.87 -20.55
C VAL A 28 -20.71 -3.97 -20.15
N GLY A 29 -19.57 -4.53 -19.75
CA GLY A 29 -18.31 -3.82 -19.50
C GLY A 29 -17.90 -2.90 -20.67
N ARG A 30 -17.82 -3.48 -21.87
CA ARG A 30 -17.45 -2.73 -23.08
C ARG A 30 -18.54 -1.73 -23.48
N PHE A 31 -19.81 -2.10 -23.35
CA PHE A 31 -20.93 -1.25 -23.71
C PHE A 31 -21.01 0.01 -22.83
N SER A 32 -20.94 -0.11 -21.50
CA SER A 32 -21.03 1.09 -20.65
C SER A 32 -19.73 1.92 -20.64
N GLU A 33 -18.57 1.38 -21.02
CA GLU A 33 -17.38 2.22 -21.30
C GLU A 33 -17.56 3.05 -22.59
N SER A 34 -18.20 2.48 -23.61
CA SER A 34 -18.59 3.24 -24.80
C SER A 34 -19.61 4.33 -24.46
N ILE A 35 -20.62 4.00 -23.65
CA ILE A 35 -21.64 4.98 -23.20
C ILE A 35 -21.01 6.08 -22.34
N ALA A 36 -20.10 5.75 -21.43
CA ALA A 36 -19.43 6.75 -20.59
C ALA A 36 -18.63 7.75 -21.42
N ARG A 37 -17.87 7.27 -22.43
CA ARG A 37 -17.16 8.15 -23.38
C ARG A 37 -18.12 8.97 -24.24
N PHE A 38 -19.27 8.39 -24.60
CA PHE A 38 -20.29 9.04 -25.42
C PHE A 38 -21.05 10.14 -24.65
N LEU A 39 -21.46 9.88 -23.41
CA LEU A 39 -22.13 10.84 -22.52
C LEU A 39 -21.20 11.93 -22.00
N GLY A 40 -19.91 11.62 -21.78
CA GLY A 40 -18.91 12.59 -21.31
C GLY A 40 -18.48 13.58 -22.38
N THR A 41 -18.70 13.27 -23.66
CA THR A 41 -18.44 14.18 -24.76
C THR A 41 -19.72 14.99 -25.01
N GLY A 42 -19.70 16.32 -24.83
CA GLY A 42 -20.87 17.20 -25.03
C GLY A 42 -21.58 17.10 -26.41
N ARG A 43 -21.01 16.32 -27.35
CA ARG A 43 -21.63 15.90 -28.62
C ARG A 43 -22.94 15.14 -28.43
N TYR A 44 -23.13 14.34 -27.38
CA TYR A 44 -24.41 13.65 -27.15
C TYR A 44 -25.54 14.65 -26.92
N LEU A 45 -25.32 15.64 -26.03
CA LEU A 45 -26.32 16.68 -25.75
C LEU A 45 -26.62 17.50 -27.01
N ALA A 46 -25.60 17.84 -27.80
CA ALA A 46 -25.79 18.56 -29.07
C ALA A 46 -26.66 17.76 -30.06
N TRP A 47 -26.36 16.48 -30.26
CA TRP A 47 -27.14 15.62 -31.16
C TRP A 47 -28.57 15.41 -30.67
N GLN A 48 -28.75 15.17 -29.37
CA GLN A 48 -30.07 15.03 -28.74
C GLN A 48 -30.91 16.30 -28.91
N THR A 49 -30.30 17.48 -28.77
CA THR A 49 -30.96 18.77 -28.94
C THR A 49 -31.40 18.98 -30.39
N ILE A 50 -30.54 18.66 -31.36
CA ILE A 50 -30.88 18.74 -32.80
C ILE A 50 -32.07 17.83 -33.11
N ILE A 51 -32.06 16.58 -32.64
CA ILE A 51 -33.16 15.63 -32.85
C ILE A 51 -34.47 16.20 -32.29
N VAL A 52 -34.47 16.71 -31.06
CA VAL A 52 -35.67 17.30 -30.44
C VAL A 52 -36.19 18.49 -31.25
N ILE A 53 -35.31 19.38 -31.70
CA ILE A 53 -35.70 20.53 -32.54
C ILE A 53 -36.31 20.07 -33.86
N VAL A 54 -35.68 19.11 -34.54
CA VAL A 54 -36.21 18.54 -35.80
C VAL A 54 -37.56 17.87 -35.56
N TRP A 55 -37.73 17.17 -34.45
CA TRP A 55 -38.97 16.49 -34.11
C TRP A 55 -40.11 17.47 -33.83
N ILE A 56 -39.83 18.55 -33.10
CA ILE A 56 -40.79 19.64 -32.87
C ILE A 56 -41.17 20.29 -34.20
N ALA A 57 -40.20 20.57 -35.07
CA ALA A 57 -40.45 21.14 -36.38
C ALA A 57 -41.32 20.23 -37.26
N LEU A 58 -41.01 18.93 -37.32
CA LEU A 58 -41.81 17.94 -38.05
C LEU A 58 -43.25 17.88 -37.52
N ASN A 59 -43.43 17.92 -36.19
CA ASN A 59 -44.76 17.93 -35.59
C ASN A 59 -45.55 19.22 -35.95
N LEU A 60 -44.90 20.39 -35.92
CA LEU A 60 -45.49 21.66 -36.36
C LEU A 60 -45.92 21.66 -37.83
N PHE A 61 -45.13 21.07 -38.73
CA PHE A 61 -45.52 20.91 -40.14
C PHE A 61 -46.62 19.84 -40.33
N ALA A 62 -46.62 18.77 -39.53
CA ALA A 62 -47.63 17.72 -39.58
C ALA A 62 -48.99 18.15 -38.98
N VAL A 63 -49.01 19.17 -38.11
CA VAL A 63 -50.23 19.83 -37.61
C VAL A 63 -51.03 20.49 -38.72
N GLN A 64 -50.39 21.00 -39.78
CA GLN A 64 -51.08 21.52 -40.98
C GLN A 64 -51.91 20.43 -41.68
N TRP A 65 -51.52 19.15 -41.55
CA TRP A 65 -52.29 17.99 -42.00
C TRP A 65 -53.24 17.41 -40.94
N ARG A 66 -53.51 18.12 -39.83
CA ARG A 66 -54.32 17.64 -38.68
C ARG A 66 -53.77 16.37 -38.02
N TRP A 67 -52.47 16.07 -38.17
CA TRP A 67 -51.89 14.82 -37.68
C TRP A 67 -51.62 14.80 -36.14
N ASP A 68 -51.72 15.91 -35.41
CA ASP A 68 -51.84 15.91 -33.94
C ASP A 68 -52.30 17.30 -33.44
N PRO A 69 -53.61 17.58 -33.35
CA PRO A 69 -54.13 18.86 -32.87
C PRO A 69 -53.73 19.13 -31.41
N TYR A 70 -53.60 20.41 -31.02
CA TYR A 70 -53.25 20.82 -29.65
C TYR A 70 -54.14 20.12 -28.61
N PRO A 71 -53.59 19.45 -27.57
CA PRO A 71 -52.21 19.46 -27.07
C PRO A 71 -51.44 18.19 -27.48
N PHE A 72 -50.44 18.34 -28.36
CA PHE A 72 -49.60 17.28 -28.98
C PHE A 72 -49.43 15.99 -28.16
N ILE A 73 -50.39 15.07 -28.24
CA ILE A 73 -50.48 13.93 -27.32
C ILE A 73 -49.42 12.89 -27.66
N LEU A 74 -49.10 12.74 -28.95
CA LEU A 74 -48.12 11.77 -29.44
C LEU A 74 -46.70 12.21 -29.10
N LEU A 75 -46.42 13.52 -29.17
CA LEU A 75 -45.12 14.07 -28.77
C LEU A 75 -44.88 13.86 -27.27
N ASN A 76 -45.89 14.15 -26.45
CA ASN A 76 -45.78 13.98 -25.01
C ASN A 76 -45.65 12.49 -24.63
N LEU A 77 -46.38 11.60 -25.31
CA LEU A 77 -46.29 10.16 -25.08
C LEU A 77 -44.90 9.61 -25.46
N ALA A 78 -44.34 10.07 -26.58
CA ALA A 78 -43.00 9.68 -27.01
C ALA A 78 -41.93 10.13 -26.01
N PHE A 79 -41.98 11.39 -25.54
CA PHE A 79 -41.04 11.91 -24.55
C PHE A 79 -41.20 11.21 -23.18
N SER A 80 -42.44 10.93 -22.76
CA SER A 80 -42.72 10.19 -21.53
C SER A 80 -42.14 8.77 -21.59
N THR A 81 -42.27 8.09 -22.74
CA THR A 81 -41.68 6.77 -22.96
C THR A 81 -40.15 6.83 -22.99
N GLN A 82 -39.57 7.88 -23.60
CA GLN A 82 -38.13 8.11 -23.63
C GLN A 82 -37.56 8.27 -22.21
N ALA A 83 -38.20 9.07 -21.37
CA ALA A 83 -37.81 9.25 -19.97
C ALA A 83 -37.96 7.95 -19.18
N ALA A 84 -39.05 7.21 -19.40
CA ALA A 84 -39.31 5.93 -18.72
C ALA A 84 -38.24 4.87 -19.05
N TYR A 85 -37.76 4.79 -20.29
CA TYR A 85 -36.69 3.85 -20.67
C TYR A 85 -35.29 4.32 -20.27
N ALA A 86 -35.09 5.63 -20.08
CA ALA A 86 -33.81 6.15 -19.61
C ALA A 86 -33.48 5.69 -18.17
N ALA A 87 -34.48 5.64 -17.29
CA ALA A 87 -34.30 5.25 -15.88
C ALA A 87 -33.61 3.88 -15.68
N PRO A 88 -34.05 2.76 -16.29
CA PRO A 88 -33.37 1.47 -16.13
C PRO A 88 -31.97 1.44 -16.77
N LEU A 89 -31.75 2.18 -17.87
CA LEU A 89 -30.44 2.26 -18.51
C LEU A 89 -29.43 3.01 -17.63
N ILE A 90 -29.87 4.10 -17.01
CA ILE A 90 -29.08 4.85 -16.02
C ILE A 90 -28.79 3.99 -14.80
N LEU A 91 -29.79 3.26 -14.28
CA LEU A 91 -29.62 2.37 -13.13
C LEU A 91 -28.58 1.27 -13.40
N LEU A 92 -28.58 0.69 -14.61
CA LEU A 92 -27.57 -0.29 -15.03
C LEU A 92 -26.17 0.33 -15.13
N ALA A 93 -26.07 1.56 -15.64
CA ALA A 93 -24.81 2.28 -15.66
C ALA A 93 -24.28 2.59 -14.25
N GLN A 94 -25.18 2.98 -13.33
CA GLN A 94 -24.85 3.32 -11.94
C GLN A 94 -24.42 2.09 -11.12
N ASN A 95 -25.14 0.97 -11.19
CA ASN A 95 -24.81 -0.27 -10.45
C ASN A 95 -23.38 -0.75 -10.73
N ARG A 96 -22.90 -0.55 -11.97
CA ARG A 96 -21.55 -0.95 -12.36
C ARG A 96 -20.49 0.01 -11.83
N GLN A 97 -20.77 1.31 -11.85
CA GLN A 97 -19.89 2.31 -11.26
C GLN A 97 -19.70 2.02 -9.76
N GLU A 98 -20.80 1.76 -9.06
CA GLU A 98 -20.79 1.43 -7.63
C GLU A 98 -20.01 0.14 -7.33
N ASN A 99 -20.13 -0.89 -8.16
CA ASN A 99 -19.34 -2.12 -8.00
C ASN A 99 -17.84 -1.89 -8.22
N ARG A 100 -17.45 -1.09 -9.21
CA ARG A 100 -16.03 -0.74 -9.44
C ARG A 100 -15.48 0.07 -8.27
N ASP A 101 -16.26 1.04 -7.78
CA ASP A 101 -15.90 1.89 -6.65
C ASP A 101 -15.77 1.05 -5.35
N LYS A 102 -16.64 0.06 -5.14
CA LYS A 102 -16.53 -0.89 -4.04
C LYS A 102 -15.24 -1.71 -4.08
N VAL A 103 -14.89 -2.29 -5.24
CA VAL A 103 -13.64 -3.06 -5.39
C VAL A 103 -12.42 -2.17 -5.14
N ALA A 104 -12.40 -0.96 -5.69
CA ALA A 104 -11.31 -0.02 -5.47
C ALA A 104 -11.17 0.36 -3.98
N LEU A 105 -12.30 0.57 -3.28
CA LEU A 105 -12.32 0.86 -1.84
C LEU A 105 -11.81 -0.33 -1.00
N GLU A 106 -12.17 -1.56 -1.38
CA GLU A 106 -11.70 -2.77 -0.70
C GLU A 106 -10.19 -2.98 -0.88
N GLU A 107 -9.67 -2.76 -2.08
CA GLU A 107 -8.22 -2.80 -2.31
C GLU A 107 -7.47 -1.73 -1.52
N ASP A 108 -7.99 -0.50 -1.49
CA ASP A 108 -7.40 0.60 -0.73
C ASP A 108 -7.36 0.29 0.78
N ARG A 109 -8.45 -0.27 1.31
CA ARG A 109 -8.50 -0.74 2.71
C ARG A 109 -7.45 -1.83 2.99
N ARG A 110 -7.29 -2.80 2.08
CA ARG A 110 -6.26 -3.85 2.23
C ARG A 110 -4.85 -3.28 2.21
N ARG A 111 -4.57 -2.35 1.30
CA ARG A 111 -3.27 -1.66 1.23
C ARG A 111 -3.01 -0.88 2.50
N ALA A 112 -3.98 -0.11 2.99
CA ALA A 112 -3.84 0.65 4.24
C ALA A 112 -3.56 -0.26 5.45
N GLN A 113 -4.20 -1.44 5.52
CA GLN A 113 -3.92 -2.42 6.57
C GLN A 113 -2.50 -2.99 6.47
N GLN A 114 -2.02 -3.31 5.27
CA GLN A 114 -0.65 -3.79 5.04
C GLN A 114 0.38 -2.72 5.41
N THR A 115 0.23 -1.49 4.91
CA THR A 115 1.12 -0.38 5.26
C THR A 115 1.15 -0.10 6.75
N LYS A 116 0.00 -0.21 7.43
CA LYS A 116 -0.05 -0.08 8.89
C LYS A 116 0.74 -1.20 9.58
N ALA A 117 0.57 -2.45 9.16
CA ALA A 117 1.30 -3.59 9.72
C ALA A 117 2.82 -3.46 9.48
N ASP A 118 3.23 -3.06 8.28
CA ASP A 118 4.64 -2.84 7.93
C ASP A 118 5.24 -1.71 8.79
N THR A 119 4.48 -0.62 9.00
CA THR A 119 4.93 0.49 9.85
C THR A 119 5.05 0.05 11.31
N GLU A 120 4.10 -0.74 11.83
CA GLU A 120 4.19 -1.30 13.18
C GLU A 120 5.37 -2.27 13.32
N PHE A 121 5.65 -3.07 12.30
CA PHE A 121 6.80 -3.97 12.26
C PHE A 121 8.11 -3.19 12.29
N LEU A 122 8.27 -2.21 11.38
CA LEU A 122 9.45 -1.35 11.33
C LEU A 122 9.63 -0.56 12.63
N ALA A 123 8.55 -0.09 13.26
CA ALA A 123 8.63 0.58 14.56
C ALA A 123 9.13 -0.35 15.67
N ARG A 124 8.70 -1.62 15.68
CA ARG A 124 9.20 -2.63 16.64
C ARG A 124 10.66 -2.98 16.37
N GLU A 125 11.05 -3.19 15.11
CA GLU A 125 12.45 -3.44 14.76
C GLU A 125 13.34 -2.26 15.12
N LEU A 126 12.90 -1.03 14.85
CA LEU A 126 13.63 0.18 15.22
C LEU A 126 13.77 0.32 16.74
N ALA A 127 12.73 -0.01 17.51
CA ALA A 127 12.79 -0.03 18.96
C ALA A 127 13.77 -1.09 19.48
N ALA A 128 13.73 -2.30 18.91
CA ALA A 128 14.67 -3.38 19.25
C ALA A 128 16.12 -3.02 18.90
N LEU A 129 16.34 -2.46 17.70
CA LEU A 129 17.64 -1.96 17.26
C LEU A 129 18.15 -0.85 18.19
N ARG A 130 17.28 0.09 18.58
CA ARG A 130 17.62 1.16 19.52
C ARG A 130 18.05 0.62 20.88
N LEU A 131 17.39 -0.42 21.39
CA LEU A 131 17.77 -1.05 22.65
C LEU A 131 19.13 -1.75 22.53
N ALA A 132 19.33 -2.54 21.47
CA ALA A 132 20.60 -3.23 21.21
C ALA A 132 21.78 -2.24 21.03
N VAL A 133 21.58 -1.16 20.28
CA VAL A 133 22.58 -0.09 20.12
C VAL A 133 22.77 0.69 21.43
N GLY A 134 21.69 0.92 22.19
CA GLY A 134 21.75 1.58 23.49
C GLY A 134 22.60 0.83 24.51
N GLU A 135 22.56 -0.51 24.50
CA GLU A 135 23.43 -1.34 25.34
C GLU A 135 24.90 -1.32 24.88
N VAL A 136 25.17 -1.40 23.58
CA VAL A 136 26.54 -1.46 23.02
C VAL A 136 27.24 -0.09 23.03
N ALA A 137 26.50 1.01 22.95
CA ALA A 137 27.03 2.37 22.98
C ALA A 137 26.95 3.02 24.38
N THR A 138 26.97 2.23 25.45
CA THR A 138 26.98 2.81 26.80
C THR A 138 28.30 3.56 27.00
N ARG A 139 28.23 4.84 27.40
CA ARG A 139 29.41 5.71 27.66
C ARG A 139 30.48 5.03 28.51
N ASP A 140 30.08 4.16 29.42
CA ASP A 140 30.97 3.41 30.32
C ASP A 140 31.72 2.27 29.63
N TYR A 141 31.14 1.62 28.62
CA TYR A 141 31.84 0.62 27.80
C TYR A 141 32.90 1.30 26.93
N LEU A 142 32.52 2.36 26.22
CA LEU A 142 33.46 3.19 25.45
C LEU A 142 34.56 3.79 26.33
N ARG A 143 34.22 4.20 27.57
CA ARG A 143 35.24 4.66 28.53
C ARG A 143 36.17 3.55 28.94
N ARG A 144 35.67 2.37 29.34
CA ARG A 144 36.51 1.23 29.71
C ARG A 144 37.43 0.83 28.58
N GLU A 145 36.93 0.71 27.36
CA GLU A 145 37.76 0.29 26.23
C GLU A 145 38.86 1.33 25.93
N LEU A 146 38.54 2.63 26.04
CA LEU A 146 39.54 3.70 25.93
C LEU A 146 40.56 3.68 27.07
N GLU A 147 40.14 3.36 28.29
CA GLU A 147 41.01 3.26 29.47
C GLU A 147 41.93 2.05 29.37
N GLU A 148 41.42 0.91 28.91
CA GLU A 148 42.18 -0.32 28.66
C GLU A 148 43.22 -0.12 27.55
N ILE A 149 42.83 0.50 26.42
CA ILE A 149 43.77 0.87 25.36
C ILE A 149 44.86 1.82 25.89
N ARG A 150 44.48 2.79 26.74
CA ARG A 150 45.43 3.73 27.35
C ARG A 150 46.41 3.00 28.27
N GLU A 151 45.94 2.10 29.12
CA GLU A 151 46.78 1.30 30.02
C GLU A 151 47.76 0.41 29.25
N LEU A 152 47.29 -0.25 28.19
CA LEU A 152 48.14 -1.05 27.31
C LEU A 152 49.24 -0.20 26.65
N LEU A 153 48.91 1.03 26.25
CA LEU A 153 49.89 1.96 25.67
C LEU A 153 50.92 2.43 26.71
N GLU A 154 50.47 2.77 27.92
CA GLU A 154 51.36 3.16 29.03
C GLU A 154 52.28 2.02 29.45
N ALA A 155 51.76 0.78 29.52
CA ALA A 155 52.56 -0.42 29.79
C ALA A 155 53.61 -0.67 28.69
N ALA A 156 53.23 -0.52 27.42
CA ALA A 156 54.16 -0.64 26.30
C ALA A 156 55.25 0.45 26.31
N GLN A 157 54.90 1.69 26.69
CA GLN A 157 55.87 2.77 26.83
C GLN A 157 56.80 2.58 28.04
N ALA A 158 56.28 2.07 29.16
CA ALA A 158 57.08 1.78 30.36
C ALA A 158 58.09 0.65 30.11
N ASP A 159 57.70 -0.42 29.42
CA ASP A 159 58.62 -1.49 29.02
C ASP A 159 59.71 -0.98 28.05
N ASN A 160 59.33 -0.12 27.10
CA ASN A 160 60.28 0.49 26.17
C ASN A 160 61.26 1.45 26.89
N GLY A 161 60.77 2.28 27.83
CA GLY A 161 61.61 3.17 28.64
C GLY A 161 62.49 2.43 29.66
N GLY A 162 62.01 1.30 30.18
CA GLY A 162 62.74 0.41 31.08
C GLY A 162 63.91 -0.28 30.38
N LYS A 163 63.70 -0.79 29.16
CA LYS A 163 64.75 -1.36 28.30
C LYS A 163 65.84 -0.33 27.97
N VAL A 164 65.45 0.89 27.57
CA VAL A 164 66.38 2.00 27.28
C VAL A 164 67.21 2.41 28.51
N LYS A 165 66.61 2.45 29.71
CA LYS A 165 67.35 2.74 30.96
C LYS A 165 68.29 1.60 31.36
N LYS A 166 67.88 0.34 31.21
CA LYS A 166 68.73 -0.84 31.50
C LYS A 166 69.94 -0.91 30.58
N ASP A 167 69.77 -0.58 29.30
CA ASP A 167 70.87 -0.52 28.33
C ASP A 167 71.84 0.62 28.63
N LYS A 168 71.35 1.80 29.03
CA LYS A 168 72.21 2.91 29.50
C LYS A 168 72.94 2.58 30.80
N ALA A 169 72.28 1.94 31.77
CA ALA A 169 72.89 1.57 33.06
C ALA A 169 73.96 0.47 32.91
N LYS A 170 73.75 -0.50 32.00
CA LYS A 170 74.80 -1.47 31.63
C LYS A 170 76.01 -0.82 30.97
N LYS A 171 75.80 0.25 30.19
CA LYS A 171 76.88 0.98 29.51
C LYS A 171 77.66 1.93 30.44
N ALA A 172 77.08 2.32 31.58
CA ALA A 172 77.67 3.27 32.53
C ALA A 172 78.32 2.61 33.76
N ARG A 173 78.25 1.28 33.92
CA ARG A 173 78.91 0.58 35.02
C ARG A 173 80.37 0.34 34.64
N PRO A 174 81.37 0.95 35.31
CA PRO A 174 82.76 0.66 35.03
C PRO A 174 83.06 -0.76 35.51
N VAL A 175 83.79 -1.52 34.69
CA VAL A 175 84.34 -2.82 35.06
C VAL A 175 85.36 -2.56 36.16
N ILE A 176 85.01 -2.88 37.39
CA ILE A 176 85.97 -2.90 38.51
C ILE A 176 86.54 -4.31 38.50
N GLU A 177 87.76 -4.42 38.01
CA GLU A 177 88.58 -5.63 38.03
C GLU A 177 89.01 -5.87 39.50
N PRO A 178 88.82 -7.08 40.06
CA PRO A 178 89.32 -7.37 41.39
C PRO A 178 90.85 -7.49 41.30
N GLU A 179 91.58 -6.53 41.86
CA GLU A 179 93.00 -6.74 42.13
C GLU A 179 93.12 -7.69 43.31
N ASP A 180 93.63 -8.87 43.00
CA ASP A 180 93.92 -9.94 43.94
C ASP A 180 94.96 -9.48 44.98
N GLU A 181 94.65 -9.73 46.24
CA GLU A 181 95.61 -9.72 47.34
C GLU A 181 96.66 -10.82 47.09
N GLU A 182 97.91 -10.46 46.82
CA GLU A 182 99.05 -11.35 47.05
C GLU A 182 100.14 -10.65 47.89
N SER A 183 100.04 -10.92 49.19
CA SER A 183 101.12 -11.22 50.15
C SER A 183 102.56 -11.23 49.62
N GLY A 184 103.48 -10.52 50.31
CA GLY A 184 104.89 -10.94 50.34
C GLY A 184 105.92 -9.89 50.76
N SER A 185 106.28 -9.94 52.06
CA SER A 185 107.59 -9.71 52.70
C SER A 185 108.54 -8.59 52.22
#